data_AF-A0A2W5ZCJ5-F1
#
_entry.id   AF-A0A2W5ZCJ5-F1
#
_cell.length_a   1.000
_cell.length_b   1.000
_cell.length_c   1.000
_cell.angle_alpha   90.00
_cell.angle_beta   90.00
_cell.angle_gamma   90.00
#
_symmetry.space_group_name_H-M   'P 1'
#
loop_
_entity.id
_entity.type
_entity.pdbx_description
1 polymer ?
#
loop_
_entity_poly.entity_id
_entity_poly.type
_entity_poly.pdbx_seq_one_letter_code
_entity_poly.pdbx_strand_id
1 'polypeptide(L)'
;MESARVGGKPRIVSQRYLGSAEEIAARLSERGPGEPDRTRHLAFGDVAAVWSILERLKVAEIVDEVVGSRRQDAVASVGTYIALASLNRVVDPCSKRKFADWWKTTASDRWVRLPAAALDHRRFWDAMDTISEAQLQQIERRIVAAMVAEFGLNLSALVLDMTNFATYIDSGNTRAPIAQRGHAKQKRTDLRIVGLGLIVSVDGGIPLVSHAYAGNKPDVTQFGDMVTELVTRFGALAGDAAGDLTLVFDAGQNSADNLELIGDTALHFVGSLPPSDHPDLLAVPKNRYRAVDAKRYPGLRAFETKKVVFGVERRLVVTHSQNLGDKQSQGFDQTLAKARRQLGELSARLARGNTRRPRDQVEAEIAAILKPRWLARVITTTLTGDTPAELRLSFGTQPQGRSALEAELFGKRILFTDKTADVAPVAVIVADYR
;
A
#
# COMPACT_ATOMS: atom_id res chain seq x y z
N MET A 1 -0.28 33.51 -39.00
CA MET A 1 -1.69 33.93 -38.87
C MET A 1 -2.47 32.70 -38.44
N GLU A 2 -3.18 32.75 -37.32
CA GLU A 2 -4.06 31.66 -36.90
C GLU A 2 -5.53 32.09 -37.09
N SER A 3 -6.33 31.20 -37.67
CA SER A 3 -7.77 31.39 -37.82
C SER A 3 -8.53 30.36 -37.00
N ALA A 4 -9.61 30.79 -36.34
CA ALA A 4 -10.52 29.91 -35.62
C ALA A 4 -11.98 30.33 -35.88
N ARG A 5 -12.92 29.41 -35.69
CA ARG A 5 -14.35 29.71 -35.86
C ARG A 5 -14.92 30.32 -34.58
N VAL A 6 -15.31 31.59 -34.65
CA VAL A 6 -16.01 32.29 -33.57
C VAL A 6 -17.47 32.45 -34.00
N GLY A 7 -18.38 31.74 -33.33
CA GLY A 7 -19.81 31.72 -33.69
C GLY A 7 -20.08 31.11 -35.08
N GLY A 8 -19.32 30.07 -35.47
CA GLY A 8 -19.52 29.34 -36.73
C GLY A 8 -18.89 29.98 -37.98
N LYS A 9 -18.41 31.23 -37.90
CA LYS A 9 -17.73 31.91 -39.03
C LYS A 9 -16.21 31.90 -38.85
N PRO A 10 -15.42 31.66 -39.91
CA PRO A 10 -13.95 31.76 -39.82
C PRO A 10 -13.57 33.20 -39.48
N ARG A 11 -12.83 33.39 -38.40
CA ARG A 11 -12.21 34.66 -38.03
C ARG A 11 -10.73 34.46 -37.76
N ILE A 12 -9.92 35.43 -38.14
CA ILE A 12 -8.51 35.48 -37.77
C ILE A 12 -8.46 35.83 -36.29
N VAL A 13 -8.02 34.88 -35.48
CA VAL A 13 -7.94 35.05 -34.01
C VAL A 13 -6.55 35.49 -33.57
N SER A 14 -5.55 35.34 -34.43
CA SER A 14 -4.20 35.86 -34.20
C SER A 14 -3.53 36.23 -35.51
N GLN A 15 -3.20 37.52 -35.66
CA GLN A 15 -2.39 38.05 -36.74
C GLN A 15 -1.28 38.90 -36.13
N ARG A 16 -0.02 38.51 -36.35
CA ARG A 16 1.14 39.34 -36.02
C ARG A 16 1.70 39.89 -37.33
N TYR A 17 1.64 41.21 -37.47
CA TYR A 17 2.33 41.94 -38.53
C TYR A 17 3.81 42.02 -38.17
N LEU A 18 4.68 41.56 -39.06
CA LEU A 18 6.12 41.45 -38.80
C LEU A 18 6.94 42.65 -39.31
N GLY A 19 6.30 43.59 -40.01
CA GLY A 19 6.96 44.71 -40.70
C GLY A 19 7.21 44.42 -42.18
N SER A 20 7.80 45.39 -42.88
CA SER A 20 8.30 45.23 -44.25
C SER A 20 9.56 44.33 -44.28
N ALA A 21 9.94 43.83 -45.46
CA ALA A 21 11.14 42.99 -45.59
C ALA A 21 12.43 43.71 -45.13
N GLU A 22 12.51 45.01 -45.35
CA GLU A 22 13.62 45.86 -44.89
C GLU A 22 13.61 46.05 -43.36
N GLU A 23 12.43 46.22 -42.74
CA GLU A 23 12.30 46.29 -41.27
C GLU A 23 12.70 44.97 -40.59
N ILE A 24 12.39 43.84 -41.21
CA ILE A 24 12.78 42.51 -40.72
C ILE A 24 14.30 42.33 -40.83
N ALA A 25 14.90 42.72 -41.95
CA ALA A 25 16.35 42.65 -42.15
C ALA A 25 17.12 43.56 -41.19
N ALA A 26 16.62 44.79 -40.95
CA ALA A 26 17.19 45.72 -39.97
C ALA A 26 17.15 45.14 -38.55
N ARG A 27 16.00 44.60 -38.12
CA ARG A 27 15.84 43.93 -36.81
C ARG A 27 16.72 42.69 -36.62
N LEU A 28 17.08 42.00 -37.72
CA LEU A 28 18.02 40.87 -37.71
C LEU A 28 19.49 41.30 -37.59
N SER A 29 19.81 42.55 -37.94
CA SER A 29 21.19 43.06 -38.07
C SER A 29 21.70 43.89 -36.88
N GLU A 30 20.82 44.48 -36.06
CA GLU A 30 21.17 44.99 -34.73
C GLU A 30 21.34 43.82 -33.76
N ARG A 31 21.80 44.02 -32.51
CA ARG A 31 21.92 42.94 -31.50
C ARG A 31 20.60 42.16 -31.38
N GLY A 32 20.51 41.07 -32.14
CA GLY A 32 19.51 40.00 -32.17
C GLY A 32 18.04 40.43 -32.30
N PRO A 33 17.27 39.93 -33.29
CA PRO A 33 15.82 39.95 -33.17
C PRO A 33 15.44 38.91 -32.10
N GLY A 34 14.84 39.36 -31.01
CA GLY A 34 14.19 38.44 -30.09
C GLY A 34 15.01 38.03 -28.87
N GLU A 35 15.70 38.98 -28.23
CA GLU A 35 15.79 38.85 -26.77
C GLU A 35 14.39 39.00 -26.17
N PRO A 36 13.91 38.03 -25.37
CA PRO A 36 12.56 38.09 -24.82
C PRO A 36 12.44 39.26 -23.85
N ASP A 37 11.48 40.16 -24.08
CA ASP A 37 11.17 41.28 -23.16
C ASP A 37 10.89 40.79 -21.72
N ARG A 38 10.36 39.57 -21.61
CA ARG A 38 10.09 38.89 -20.33
C ARG A 38 10.29 37.39 -20.50
N THR A 39 10.97 36.79 -19.54
CA THR A 39 11.01 35.34 -19.39
C THR A 39 10.03 34.90 -18.29
N ARG A 40 9.57 33.66 -18.40
CA ARG A 40 8.77 33.02 -17.35
C ARG A 40 9.31 31.62 -17.14
N HIS A 41 9.53 31.25 -15.88
CA HIS A 41 9.90 29.90 -15.51
C HIS A 41 8.62 29.08 -15.29
N LEU A 42 8.52 27.95 -15.98
CA LEU A 42 7.37 27.05 -15.92
C LEU A 42 7.87 25.62 -15.73
N ALA A 43 7.17 24.84 -14.92
CA ALA A 43 7.38 23.39 -14.86
C ALA A 43 7.03 22.76 -16.20
N PHE A 44 7.82 21.80 -16.66
CA PHE A 44 7.67 21.19 -17.98
C PHE A 44 7.95 19.68 -17.97
N GLY A 45 9.16 19.26 -17.55
CA GLY A 45 9.63 17.90 -17.79
C GLY A 45 8.78 16.83 -17.09
N ASP A 46 8.43 17.06 -15.84
CA ASP A 46 7.55 16.21 -15.04
C ASP A 46 6.12 16.12 -15.63
N VAL A 47 5.53 17.27 -15.96
CA VAL A 47 4.18 17.32 -16.52
C VAL A 47 4.12 16.68 -17.91
N ALA A 48 5.10 16.96 -18.77
CA ALA A 48 5.18 16.36 -20.09
C ALA A 48 5.39 14.85 -20.02
N ALA A 49 6.25 14.36 -19.11
CA ALA A 49 6.48 12.93 -18.92
C ALA A 49 5.20 12.20 -18.48
N VAL A 50 4.51 12.73 -17.47
CA VAL A 50 3.26 12.11 -16.98
C VAL A 50 2.16 12.18 -18.04
N TRP A 51 2.01 13.32 -18.73
CA TRP A 51 1.02 13.44 -19.80
C TRP A 51 1.28 12.45 -20.95
N SER A 52 2.54 12.25 -21.33
CA SER A 52 2.91 11.25 -22.35
C SER A 52 2.52 9.82 -21.92
N ILE A 53 2.67 9.46 -20.65
CA ILE A 53 2.19 8.17 -20.13
C ILE A 53 0.67 8.07 -20.21
N LEU A 54 -0.07 9.12 -19.83
CA LEU A 54 -1.53 9.15 -19.91
C LEU A 54 -2.04 8.98 -21.35
N GLU A 55 -1.36 9.59 -22.33
CA GLU A 55 -1.67 9.46 -23.76
C GLU A 55 -1.37 8.04 -24.28
N ARG A 56 -0.20 7.47 -23.95
CA ARG A 56 0.17 6.10 -24.33
C ARG A 56 -0.80 5.07 -23.77
N LEU A 57 -1.27 5.29 -22.54
CA LEU A 57 -2.29 4.47 -21.89
C LEU A 57 -3.73 4.80 -22.29
N LYS A 58 -3.93 5.83 -23.14
CA LYS A 58 -5.24 6.27 -23.63
C LYS A 58 -6.25 6.52 -22.51
N VAL A 59 -5.80 7.10 -21.40
CA VAL A 59 -6.62 7.24 -20.18
C VAL A 59 -7.88 8.05 -20.45
N ALA A 60 -7.78 9.16 -21.18
CA ALA A 60 -8.93 10.01 -21.46
C ALA A 60 -9.93 9.29 -22.38
N GLU A 61 -9.44 8.66 -23.43
CA GLU A 61 -10.23 7.94 -24.42
C GLU A 61 -10.95 6.74 -23.80
N ILE A 62 -10.26 5.93 -22.99
CA ILE A 62 -10.86 4.80 -22.28
C ILE A 62 -11.99 5.27 -21.38
N VAL A 63 -11.77 6.34 -20.61
CA VAL A 63 -12.81 6.89 -19.72
C VAL A 63 -14.01 7.38 -20.53
N ASP A 64 -13.77 8.15 -21.59
CA ASP A 64 -14.85 8.70 -22.41
C ASP A 64 -15.66 7.62 -23.12
N GLU A 65 -15.02 6.56 -23.61
CA GLU A 65 -15.70 5.42 -24.22
C GLU A 65 -16.57 4.64 -23.22
N VAL A 66 -16.11 4.49 -21.97
CA VAL A 66 -16.87 3.76 -20.92
C VAL A 66 -17.99 4.62 -20.35
N VAL A 67 -17.77 5.92 -20.17
CA VAL A 67 -18.78 6.85 -19.65
C VAL A 67 -19.84 7.17 -20.70
N GLY A 68 -19.45 7.20 -21.97
CA GLY A 68 -20.33 7.44 -23.10
C GLY A 68 -20.47 8.92 -23.47
N SER A 69 -21.62 9.29 -24.02
CA SER A 69 -21.82 10.61 -24.63
C SER A 69 -21.61 11.77 -23.65
N ARG A 70 -20.76 12.72 -24.03
CA ARG A 70 -20.48 13.94 -23.28
C ARG A 70 -21.74 14.80 -23.10
N ARG A 71 -21.97 15.33 -21.90
CA ARG A 71 -23.02 16.35 -21.66
C ARG A 71 -22.79 17.57 -22.56
N GLN A 72 -23.87 18.16 -23.08
CA GLN A 72 -23.79 19.29 -24.01
C GLN A 72 -23.15 20.54 -23.38
N ASP A 73 -23.31 20.73 -22.08
CA ASP A 73 -22.78 21.87 -21.31
C ASP A 73 -21.35 21.67 -20.78
N ALA A 74 -20.78 20.47 -20.96
CA ALA A 74 -19.44 20.16 -20.50
C ALA A 74 -18.40 20.98 -21.29
N VAL A 75 -17.39 21.48 -20.60
CA VAL A 75 -16.32 22.29 -21.22
C VAL A 75 -15.21 21.39 -21.80
N ALA A 76 -14.95 20.24 -21.16
CA ALA A 76 -14.08 19.18 -21.62
C ALA A 76 -14.75 17.81 -21.35
N SER A 77 -14.17 16.72 -21.85
CA SER A 77 -14.69 15.38 -21.62
C SER A 77 -14.39 14.86 -20.20
N VAL A 78 -15.09 13.82 -19.75
CA VAL A 78 -14.89 13.25 -18.41
C VAL A 78 -13.47 12.66 -18.32
N GLY A 79 -13.03 11.96 -19.36
CA GLY A 79 -11.68 11.44 -19.47
C GLY A 79 -10.61 12.50 -19.42
N THR A 80 -10.82 13.67 -20.04
CA THR A 80 -9.91 14.82 -19.92
C THR A 80 -9.76 15.25 -18.46
N TYR A 81 -10.86 15.36 -17.71
CA TYR A 81 -10.82 15.73 -16.30
C TYR A 81 -10.11 14.71 -15.42
N ILE A 82 -10.32 13.41 -15.70
CA ILE A 82 -9.61 12.33 -15.00
C ILE A 82 -8.12 12.36 -15.32
N ALA A 83 -7.73 12.53 -16.59
CA ALA A 83 -6.33 12.66 -16.98
C ALA A 83 -5.64 13.86 -16.30
N LEU A 84 -6.29 15.03 -16.28
CA LEU A 84 -5.79 16.21 -15.56
C LEU A 84 -5.65 15.95 -14.05
N ALA A 85 -6.64 15.30 -13.45
CA ALA A 85 -6.62 14.97 -12.02
C ALA A 85 -5.50 13.99 -11.67
N SER A 86 -5.28 12.97 -12.51
CA SER A 86 -4.18 12.01 -12.39
C SER A 86 -2.82 12.68 -12.55
N LEU A 87 -2.67 13.54 -13.57
CA LEU A 87 -1.48 14.34 -13.80
C LEU A 87 -1.10 15.14 -12.54
N ASN A 88 -2.04 15.91 -11.99
CA ASN A 88 -1.76 16.69 -10.78
C ASN A 88 -1.42 15.80 -9.57
N ARG A 89 -2.07 14.64 -9.44
CA ARG A 89 -1.80 13.71 -8.33
C ARG A 89 -0.42 13.07 -8.40
N VAL A 90 0.18 12.98 -9.58
CA VAL A 90 1.55 12.44 -9.75
C VAL A 90 2.59 13.56 -9.60
N VAL A 91 2.34 14.73 -10.18
CA VAL A 91 3.35 15.80 -10.29
C VAL A 91 3.43 16.68 -9.04
N ASP A 92 2.32 17.27 -8.62
CA ASP A 92 2.29 18.21 -7.49
C ASP A 92 0.88 18.21 -6.85
N PRO A 93 0.60 17.23 -5.98
CA PRO A 93 -0.74 16.98 -5.49
C PRO A 93 -1.35 18.21 -4.79
N CYS A 94 -2.42 18.75 -5.35
CA CYS A 94 -3.17 19.82 -4.72
C CYS A 94 -4.69 19.57 -4.74
N SER A 95 -5.44 20.37 -3.97
CA SER A 95 -6.90 20.28 -4.01
C SER A 95 -7.42 20.76 -5.36
N LYS A 96 -8.57 20.23 -5.81
CA LYS A 96 -9.18 20.68 -7.08
C LYS A 96 -9.39 22.20 -7.13
N ARG A 97 -9.67 22.83 -5.98
CA ARG A 97 -9.77 24.28 -5.84
C ARG A 97 -8.47 25.02 -6.19
N LYS A 98 -7.31 24.43 -5.89
CA LYS A 98 -5.98 25.00 -6.20
C LYS A 98 -5.47 24.64 -7.59
N PHE A 99 -6.16 23.74 -8.31
CA PHE A 99 -5.68 23.21 -9.59
C PHE A 99 -5.42 24.31 -10.62
N ALA A 100 -6.32 25.29 -10.77
CA ALA A 100 -6.15 26.36 -11.75
C ALA A 100 -4.93 27.24 -11.47
N ASP A 101 -4.56 27.44 -10.20
CA ASP A 101 -3.39 28.22 -9.82
C ASP A 101 -2.10 27.43 -10.03
N TRP A 102 -2.12 26.13 -9.71
CA TRP A 102 -1.03 25.22 -10.05
C TRP A 102 -0.83 25.12 -11.58
N TRP A 103 -1.91 24.96 -12.36
CA TRP A 103 -1.83 24.84 -13.82
C TRP A 103 -1.07 26.01 -14.45
N LYS A 104 -1.28 27.23 -13.94
CA LYS A 104 -0.58 28.43 -14.41
C LYS A 104 0.94 28.30 -14.24
N THR A 105 1.46 27.58 -13.25
CA THR A 105 2.92 27.44 -13.01
C THR A 105 3.58 26.40 -13.94
N THR A 106 2.78 25.71 -14.76
CA THR A 106 3.23 24.70 -15.72
C THR A 106 3.18 25.21 -17.15
N ALA A 107 3.93 24.57 -18.06
CA ALA A 107 3.90 24.84 -19.49
C ALA A 107 2.82 24.05 -20.25
N SER A 108 1.92 23.37 -19.52
CA SER A 108 0.96 22.40 -20.07
C SER A 108 -0.03 23.00 -21.06
N ASP A 109 -0.33 24.30 -20.94
CA ASP A 109 -1.19 25.04 -21.85
C ASP A 109 -0.68 25.06 -23.31
N ARG A 110 0.60 24.77 -23.52
CA ARG A 110 1.21 24.69 -24.86
C ARG A 110 0.77 23.47 -25.66
N TRP A 111 0.43 22.36 -25.01
CA TRP A 111 0.00 21.12 -25.68
C TRP A 111 -1.40 20.64 -25.26
N VAL A 112 -1.82 20.91 -24.03
CA VAL A 112 -3.19 20.64 -23.55
C VAL A 112 -4.04 21.91 -23.73
N ARG A 113 -4.59 22.06 -24.93
CA ARG A 113 -5.38 23.24 -25.31
C ARG A 113 -6.79 23.19 -24.70
N LEU A 114 -6.94 23.78 -23.51
CA LEU A 114 -8.21 23.88 -22.80
C LEU A 114 -8.65 25.34 -22.61
N PRO A 115 -9.95 25.66 -22.74
CA PRO A 115 -10.44 26.98 -22.37
C PRO A 115 -10.29 27.19 -20.85
N ALA A 116 -10.06 28.42 -20.41
CA ALA A 116 -9.85 28.74 -18.99
C ALA A 116 -10.98 28.23 -18.07
N ALA A 117 -12.24 28.25 -18.56
CA ALA A 117 -13.39 27.73 -17.84
C ALA A 117 -13.32 26.22 -17.55
N ALA A 118 -12.51 25.46 -18.29
CA ALA A 118 -12.31 24.04 -18.03
C ALA A 118 -11.54 23.82 -16.72
N LEU A 119 -10.70 24.76 -16.29
CA LEU A 119 -9.86 24.62 -15.09
C LEU A 119 -10.61 24.90 -13.79
N ASP A 120 -11.90 25.25 -13.85
CA ASP A 120 -12.72 25.42 -12.66
C ASP A 120 -12.88 24.09 -11.92
N HIS A 121 -12.49 24.08 -10.64
CA HIS A 121 -12.57 22.93 -9.76
C HIS A 121 -13.94 22.22 -9.72
N ARG A 122 -15.04 22.94 -9.92
CA ARG A 122 -16.39 22.36 -9.95
C ARG A 122 -16.54 21.37 -11.10
N ARG A 123 -15.89 21.63 -12.24
CA ARG A 123 -15.95 20.75 -13.40
C ARG A 123 -15.27 19.41 -13.17
N PHE A 124 -14.26 19.37 -12.32
CA PHE A 124 -13.65 18.10 -11.91
C PHE A 124 -14.61 17.25 -11.08
N TRP A 125 -15.35 17.86 -10.16
CA TRP A 125 -16.36 17.15 -9.35
C TRP A 125 -17.52 16.68 -10.21
N ASP A 126 -18.06 17.57 -11.06
CA ASP A 126 -19.09 17.24 -12.04
C ASP A 126 -18.69 16.04 -12.91
N ALA A 127 -17.42 15.94 -13.33
CA ALA A 127 -16.92 14.82 -14.11
C ALA A 127 -16.82 13.53 -13.27
N MET A 128 -16.32 13.60 -12.03
CA MET A 128 -16.22 12.42 -11.15
C MET A 128 -17.60 11.85 -10.80
N ASP A 129 -18.60 12.71 -10.56
CA ASP A 129 -19.97 12.30 -10.22
C ASP A 129 -20.69 11.58 -11.39
N THR A 130 -20.13 11.60 -12.61
CA THR A 130 -20.68 10.86 -13.76
C THR A 130 -20.22 9.41 -13.82
N ILE A 131 -19.17 9.04 -13.10
CA ILE A 131 -18.58 7.71 -13.18
C ILE A 131 -19.21 6.83 -12.10
N SER A 132 -20.01 5.85 -12.51
CA SER A 132 -20.52 4.81 -11.61
C SER A 132 -19.42 3.86 -11.15
N GLU A 133 -19.64 3.13 -10.05
CA GLU A 133 -18.66 2.14 -9.54
C GLU A 133 -18.36 1.04 -10.58
N ALA A 134 -19.38 0.57 -11.32
CA ALA A 134 -19.19 -0.42 -12.38
C ALA A 134 -18.37 0.13 -13.55
N GLN A 135 -18.58 1.40 -13.93
CA GLN A 135 -17.78 2.06 -14.96
C GLN A 135 -16.34 2.27 -14.48
N LEU A 136 -16.13 2.62 -13.21
CA LEU A 136 -14.79 2.77 -12.64
C LEU A 136 -14.01 1.46 -12.72
N GLN A 137 -14.62 0.34 -12.36
CA GLN A 137 -14.02 -0.99 -12.51
C GLN A 137 -13.67 -1.27 -13.98
N GLN A 138 -14.58 -1.00 -14.91
CA GLN A 138 -14.33 -1.21 -16.34
C GLN A 138 -13.21 -0.33 -16.90
N ILE A 139 -13.14 0.94 -16.46
CA ILE A 139 -12.05 1.86 -16.80
C ILE A 139 -10.71 1.29 -16.32
N GLU A 140 -10.63 0.87 -15.05
CA GLU A 140 -9.41 0.30 -14.49
C GLU A 140 -8.96 -0.94 -15.26
N ARG A 141 -9.89 -1.86 -15.57
CA ARG A 141 -9.60 -3.07 -16.38
C ARG A 141 -8.95 -2.72 -17.71
N ARG A 142 -9.50 -1.73 -18.42
CA ARG A 142 -9.01 -1.30 -19.73
C ARG A 142 -7.66 -0.58 -19.65
N ILE A 143 -7.45 0.25 -18.62
CA ILE A 143 -6.15 0.90 -18.39
C ILE A 143 -5.09 -0.16 -18.07
N VAL A 144 -5.38 -1.13 -17.20
CA VAL A 144 -4.46 -2.22 -16.86
C VAL A 144 -4.13 -3.06 -18.10
N ALA A 145 -5.11 -3.40 -18.93
CA ALA A 145 -4.87 -4.09 -20.20
C ALA A 145 -3.95 -3.28 -21.14
N ALA A 146 -4.14 -1.95 -21.22
CA ALA A 146 -3.26 -1.07 -21.97
C ALA A 146 -1.84 -1.03 -21.38
N MET A 147 -1.69 -1.04 -20.04
CA MET A 147 -0.39 -1.09 -19.38
C MET A 147 0.36 -2.38 -19.69
N VAL A 148 -0.32 -3.53 -19.66
CA VAL A 148 0.26 -4.83 -20.01
C VAL A 148 0.71 -4.83 -21.47
N ALA A 149 -0.15 -4.36 -22.39
CA ALA A 149 0.16 -4.34 -23.81
C ALA A 149 1.31 -3.38 -24.18
N GLU A 150 1.34 -2.19 -23.57
CA GLU A 150 2.31 -1.13 -23.89
C GLU A 150 3.67 -1.35 -23.23
N PHE A 151 3.69 -1.92 -22.01
CA PHE A 151 4.91 -2.01 -21.19
C PHE A 151 5.38 -3.44 -20.91
N GLY A 152 4.62 -4.46 -21.33
CA GLY A 152 5.00 -5.86 -21.11
C GLY A 152 5.11 -6.22 -19.63
N LEU A 153 4.16 -5.75 -18.81
CA LEU A 153 4.17 -5.95 -17.37
C LEU A 153 4.27 -7.44 -17.02
N ASN A 154 5.15 -7.78 -16.08
CA ASN A 154 5.21 -9.13 -15.54
C ASN A 154 4.10 -9.35 -14.50
N LEU A 155 3.24 -10.31 -14.78
CA LEU A 155 2.08 -10.65 -13.96
C LEU A 155 2.27 -11.94 -13.16
N SER A 156 3.42 -12.62 -13.28
CA SER A 156 3.66 -13.95 -12.70
C SER A 156 3.50 -14.01 -11.19
N ALA A 157 3.77 -12.90 -10.49
CA ALA A 157 3.59 -12.80 -9.05
C ALA A 157 2.91 -11.49 -8.68
N LEU A 158 1.89 -11.60 -7.83
CA LEU A 158 0.93 -10.58 -7.51
C LEU A 158 0.78 -10.46 -6.01
N VAL A 159 1.05 -9.29 -5.45
CA VAL A 159 0.94 -9.06 -4.00
C VAL A 159 -0.40 -8.45 -3.69
N LEU A 160 -1.17 -9.10 -2.82
CA LEU A 160 -2.39 -8.57 -2.26
C LEU A 160 -2.09 -7.98 -0.89
N ASP A 161 -2.37 -6.68 -0.75
CA ASP A 161 -2.37 -5.99 0.53
C ASP A 161 -3.67 -5.21 0.70
N MET A 162 -4.12 -5.11 1.94
CA MET A 162 -5.27 -4.30 2.29
C MET A 162 -4.82 -3.25 3.29
N THR A 163 -5.32 -2.03 3.16
CA THR A 163 -4.97 -0.92 4.04
C THR A 163 -6.19 -0.06 4.33
N ASN A 164 -6.05 0.88 5.26
CA ASN A 164 -7.09 1.87 5.50
C ASN A 164 -6.51 3.27 5.70
N PHE A 165 -7.27 4.26 5.24
CA PHE A 165 -6.90 5.66 5.30
C PHE A 165 -7.86 6.40 6.21
N ALA A 166 -7.32 7.14 7.17
CA ALA A 166 -8.10 8.07 7.96
C ALA A 166 -8.58 9.24 7.08
N THR A 167 -9.82 9.64 7.29
CA THR A 167 -10.47 10.74 6.60
C THR A 167 -10.83 11.83 7.60
N TYR A 168 -10.89 13.07 7.10
CA TYR A 168 -11.36 14.23 7.86
C TYR A 168 -12.84 14.55 7.55
N ILE A 169 -13.59 13.54 7.10
CA ILE A 169 -15.01 13.67 6.78
C ILE A 169 -15.80 13.78 8.07
N ASP A 170 -16.66 14.78 8.14
CA ASP A 170 -17.52 15.02 9.29
C ASP A 170 -18.40 13.80 9.63
N SER A 171 -18.65 13.58 10.93
CA SER A 171 -19.43 12.43 11.41
C SER A 171 -20.91 12.54 11.02
N GLY A 172 -21.46 13.75 10.87
CA GLY A 172 -22.82 13.99 10.40
C GLY A 172 -22.97 13.95 8.87
N ASN A 173 -21.88 13.82 8.12
CA ASN A 173 -21.94 13.75 6.67
C ASN A 173 -22.44 12.37 6.21
N THR A 174 -23.62 12.35 5.59
CA THR A 174 -24.29 11.15 5.04
C THR A 174 -23.97 10.89 3.58
N ARG A 175 -23.26 11.79 2.89
CA ARG A 175 -22.95 11.70 1.45
C ARG A 175 -21.75 10.81 1.13
N ALA A 176 -21.03 10.33 2.14
CA ALA A 176 -19.87 9.45 2.00
C ALA A 176 -20.03 8.18 2.85
N PRO A 177 -20.98 7.28 2.50
CA PRO A 177 -21.30 6.10 3.31
C PRO A 177 -20.13 5.11 3.42
N ILE A 178 -19.16 5.16 2.52
CA ILE A 178 -17.94 4.34 2.57
C ILE A 178 -17.00 4.74 3.74
N ALA A 179 -17.02 6.00 4.16
CA ALA A 179 -16.22 6.43 5.29
C ALA A 179 -16.90 6.00 6.59
N GLN A 180 -16.32 5.06 7.33
CA GLN A 180 -16.92 4.52 8.56
C GLN A 180 -15.88 4.40 9.68
N ARG A 181 -16.33 4.38 10.94
CA ARG A 181 -15.43 4.09 12.06
C ARG A 181 -15.14 2.59 12.11
N GLY A 182 -13.88 2.23 12.27
CA GLY A 182 -13.43 0.85 12.32
C GLY A 182 -12.03 0.75 12.92
N HIS A 183 -11.36 -0.39 12.69
CA HIS A 183 -10.03 -0.63 13.21
C HIS A 183 -8.96 0.12 12.38
N ALA A 184 -8.68 1.37 12.78
CA ALA A 184 -7.73 2.23 12.08
C ALA A 184 -6.27 1.78 12.24
N LYS A 185 -5.58 1.47 11.12
CA LYS A 185 -4.15 1.08 11.12
C LYS A 185 -3.24 2.21 11.61
N GLN A 186 -3.65 3.46 11.40
CA GLN A 186 -2.98 4.67 11.90
C GLN A 186 -3.27 4.98 13.39
N LYS A 187 -4.04 4.13 14.09
CA LYS A 187 -4.48 4.33 15.49
C LYS A 187 -5.27 5.62 15.74
N ARG A 188 -5.83 6.22 14.69
CA ARG A 188 -6.74 7.38 14.73
C ARG A 188 -8.19 6.93 14.88
N THR A 189 -8.53 6.39 16.04
CA THR A 189 -9.90 5.91 16.34
C THR A 189 -10.94 7.03 16.40
N ASP A 190 -10.48 8.29 16.48
CA ASP A 190 -11.27 9.51 16.43
C ASP A 190 -11.76 9.85 15.01
N LEU A 191 -11.16 9.28 13.96
CA LEU A 191 -11.51 9.55 12.56
C LEU A 191 -12.32 8.42 11.91
N ARG A 192 -13.10 8.77 10.88
CA ARG A 192 -13.70 7.78 9.96
C ARG A 192 -12.62 7.32 8.99
N ILE A 193 -12.61 6.04 8.64
CA ILE A 193 -11.64 5.43 7.73
C ILE A 193 -12.33 4.91 6.45
N VAL A 194 -11.54 4.76 5.39
CA VAL A 194 -11.91 4.06 4.16
C VAL A 194 -10.90 2.95 3.93
N GLY A 195 -11.38 1.74 3.64
CA GLY A 195 -10.54 0.60 3.28
C GLY A 195 -10.14 0.64 1.81
N LEU A 196 -8.94 0.17 1.51
CA LEU A 196 -8.44 -0.03 0.15
C LEU A 196 -7.69 -1.35 0.08
N GLY A 197 -8.19 -2.26 -0.74
CA GLY A 197 -7.48 -3.43 -1.19
C GLY A 197 -6.76 -3.14 -2.50
N LEU A 198 -5.50 -3.59 -2.61
CA LEU A 198 -4.71 -3.52 -3.83
C LEU A 198 -4.12 -4.89 -4.16
N ILE A 199 -4.15 -5.23 -5.44
CA ILE A 199 -3.27 -6.26 -5.99
C ILE A 199 -2.28 -5.56 -6.90
N VAL A 200 -0.99 -5.75 -6.62
CA VAL A 200 0.11 -5.12 -7.36
C VAL A 200 1.01 -6.18 -7.99
N SER A 201 1.68 -5.84 -9.10
CA SER A 201 2.79 -6.66 -9.60
C SER A 201 3.96 -6.65 -8.61
N VAL A 202 4.65 -7.78 -8.46
CA VAL A 202 5.94 -7.82 -7.73
C VAL A 202 6.99 -6.97 -8.44
N ASP A 203 6.97 -6.95 -9.77
CA ASP A 203 7.84 -6.08 -10.55
C ASP A 203 7.27 -4.66 -10.60
N GLY A 204 7.95 -3.72 -9.94
CA GLY A 204 7.60 -2.29 -9.94
C GLY A 204 6.42 -1.86 -9.05
N GLY A 205 5.73 -2.80 -8.39
CA GLY A 205 4.61 -2.46 -7.47
C GLY A 205 3.43 -1.80 -8.18
N ILE A 206 3.19 -2.18 -9.43
CA ILE A 206 2.19 -1.54 -10.29
C ILE A 206 0.79 -2.02 -9.89
N PRO A 207 -0.16 -1.13 -9.56
CA PRO A 207 -1.53 -1.52 -9.21
C PRO A 207 -2.28 -2.14 -10.39
N LEU A 208 -2.81 -3.33 -10.19
CA LEU A 208 -3.52 -4.13 -11.18
C LEU A 208 -4.99 -4.33 -10.83
N VAL A 209 -5.32 -4.34 -9.54
CA VAL A 209 -6.68 -4.37 -9.02
C VAL A 209 -6.75 -3.40 -7.85
N SER A 210 -7.76 -2.52 -7.83
CA SER A 210 -8.12 -1.75 -6.64
C SER A 210 -9.55 -2.00 -6.22
N HIS A 211 -9.76 -2.03 -4.90
CA HIS A 211 -11.08 -2.20 -4.30
C HIS A 211 -11.21 -1.30 -3.08
N ALA A 212 -11.96 -0.20 -3.21
CA ALA A 212 -12.31 0.64 -2.08
C ALA A 212 -13.53 0.08 -1.36
N TYR A 213 -13.49 0.02 -0.03
CA TYR A 213 -14.58 -0.53 0.78
C TYR A 213 -14.81 0.25 2.07
N ALA A 214 -15.97 -0.03 2.69
CA ALA A 214 -16.39 0.69 3.89
C ALA A 214 -15.43 0.42 5.06
N GLY A 215 -15.01 1.47 5.76
CA GLY A 215 -13.96 1.39 6.76
C GLY A 215 -14.25 0.52 7.99
N ASN A 216 -15.50 0.10 8.20
CA ASN A 216 -15.92 -0.80 9.27
C ASN A 216 -15.92 -2.28 8.85
N LYS A 217 -15.65 -2.60 7.58
CA LYS A 217 -15.56 -3.99 7.13
C LYS A 217 -14.17 -4.57 7.47
N PRO A 218 -14.08 -5.81 7.98
CA PRO A 218 -12.80 -6.47 8.18
C PRO A 218 -12.12 -6.83 6.85
N ASP A 219 -10.82 -6.57 6.74
CA ASP A 219 -10.00 -6.83 5.55
C ASP A 219 -10.19 -8.27 5.01
N VAL A 220 -10.10 -9.28 5.88
CA VAL A 220 -10.24 -10.71 5.51
C VAL A 220 -11.51 -11.04 4.72
N THR A 221 -12.59 -10.27 4.92
CA THR A 221 -13.88 -10.48 4.24
C THR A 221 -13.93 -9.90 2.83
N GLN A 222 -12.97 -9.04 2.46
CA GLN A 222 -12.89 -8.41 1.13
C GLN A 222 -11.94 -9.19 0.20
N PHE A 223 -11.26 -10.21 0.72
CA PHE A 223 -10.27 -10.98 -0.01
C PHE A 223 -10.89 -11.70 -1.20
N GLY A 224 -12.05 -12.33 -0.99
CA GLY A 224 -12.73 -13.06 -2.06
C GLY A 224 -13.17 -12.20 -3.23
N ASP A 225 -13.66 -10.98 -2.96
CA ASP A 225 -14.03 -10.02 -4.00
C ASP A 225 -12.82 -9.65 -4.85
N MET A 226 -11.67 -9.42 -4.21
CA MET A 226 -10.42 -9.08 -4.90
C MET A 226 -9.85 -10.23 -5.74
N VAL A 227 -9.85 -11.46 -5.21
CA VAL A 227 -9.39 -12.65 -5.95
C VAL A 227 -10.31 -12.94 -7.13
N THR A 228 -11.63 -12.82 -6.94
CA THR A 228 -12.60 -13.00 -8.02
C THR A 228 -12.39 -11.97 -9.13
N GLU A 229 -12.18 -10.70 -8.76
CA GLU A 229 -11.88 -9.64 -9.71
C GLU A 229 -10.55 -9.88 -10.43
N LEU A 230 -9.53 -10.35 -9.70
CA LEU A 230 -8.24 -10.72 -10.29
C LEU A 230 -8.40 -11.82 -11.34
N VAL A 231 -9.03 -12.93 -10.99
CA VAL A 231 -9.26 -14.05 -11.90
C VAL A 231 -10.09 -13.62 -13.10
N THR A 232 -11.10 -12.78 -12.91
CA THR A 232 -11.91 -12.24 -14.00
C THR A 232 -11.07 -11.42 -14.98
N ARG A 233 -10.19 -10.55 -14.47
CA ARG A 233 -9.31 -9.71 -15.30
C ARG A 233 -8.26 -10.51 -16.02
N PHE A 234 -7.54 -11.34 -15.27
CA PHE A 234 -6.35 -12.02 -15.78
C PHE A 234 -6.67 -13.33 -16.47
N GLY A 235 -7.79 -13.99 -16.17
CA GLY A 235 -8.29 -15.07 -17.02
C GLY A 235 -8.52 -14.62 -18.46
N ALA A 236 -8.97 -13.37 -18.66
CA ALA A 236 -9.12 -12.77 -19.99
C ALA A 236 -7.80 -12.33 -20.65
N LEU A 237 -6.74 -12.07 -19.87
CA LEU A 237 -5.45 -11.54 -20.35
C LEU A 237 -4.35 -12.59 -20.46
N ALA A 238 -4.36 -13.61 -19.60
CA ALA A 238 -3.26 -14.55 -19.42
C ALA A 238 -3.35 -15.75 -20.38
N GLY A 239 -4.51 -16.04 -20.96
CA GLY A 239 -4.69 -17.22 -21.81
C GLY A 239 -4.21 -18.49 -21.09
N ASP A 240 -3.35 -19.28 -21.74
CA ASP A 240 -2.76 -20.51 -21.18
C ASP A 240 -1.78 -20.26 -20.00
N ALA A 241 -1.31 -19.02 -19.79
CA ALA A 241 -0.38 -18.66 -18.72
C ALA A 241 -1.08 -18.34 -17.39
N ALA A 242 -2.42 -18.48 -17.29
CA ALA A 242 -3.16 -18.25 -16.06
C ALA A 242 -2.70 -19.16 -14.89
N GLY A 243 -2.21 -20.36 -15.21
CA GLY A 243 -1.64 -21.31 -14.25
C GLY A 243 -0.28 -20.92 -13.67
N ASP A 244 0.39 -19.91 -14.23
CA ASP A 244 1.69 -19.43 -13.74
C ASP A 244 1.56 -18.27 -12.74
N LEU A 245 0.35 -17.73 -12.56
CA LEU A 245 0.09 -16.59 -11.69
C LEU A 245 0.14 -16.99 -10.22
N THR A 246 0.92 -16.24 -9.44
CA THR A 246 1.10 -16.49 -8.01
C THR A 246 0.57 -15.34 -7.17
N LEU A 247 -0.45 -15.60 -6.36
CA LEU A 247 -0.96 -14.65 -5.38
C LEU A 247 -0.17 -14.71 -4.07
N VAL A 248 0.29 -13.57 -3.61
CA VAL A 248 1.09 -13.41 -2.40
C VAL A 248 0.31 -12.60 -1.39
N PHE A 249 0.16 -13.11 -0.16
CA PHE A 249 -0.62 -12.44 0.88
C PHE A 249 -0.06 -12.70 2.28
N ASP A 250 -0.36 -11.77 3.20
CA ASP A 250 0.07 -11.90 4.59
C ASP A 250 -0.89 -12.75 5.44
N ALA A 251 -0.46 -13.05 6.66
CA ALA A 251 -1.23 -13.88 7.57
C ALA A 251 -2.58 -13.26 8.02
N GLY A 252 -2.77 -11.96 7.82
CA GLY A 252 -4.02 -11.26 8.13
C GLY A 252 -5.15 -11.59 7.15
N GLN A 253 -4.81 -12.15 5.98
CA GLN A 253 -5.78 -12.60 4.97
C GLN A 253 -6.14 -14.08 5.11
N ASN A 254 -5.52 -14.80 6.05
CA ASN A 254 -5.75 -16.23 6.21
C ASN A 254 -7.13 -16.51 6.81
N SER A 255 -7.96 -17.27 6.09
CA SER A 255 -9.15 -17.95 6.60
C SER A 255 -9.34 -19.27 5.84
N ALA A 256 -10.18 -20.17 6.37
CA ALA A 256 -10.52 -21.41 5.67
C ALA A 256 -11.19 -21.08 4.32
N ASP A 257 -12.21 -20.22 4.35
CA ASP A 257 -12.96 -19.77 3.18
C ASP A 257 -12.08 -19.12 2.10
N ASN A 258 -11.12 -18.26 2.49
CA ASN A 258 -10.22 -17.60 1.54
C ASN A 258 -9.28 -18.60 0.86
N LEU A 259 -8.82 -19.63 1.59
CA LEU A 259 -7.92 -20.64 1.03
C LEU A 259 -8.65 -21.70 0.21
N GLU A 260 -9.89 -22.01 0.56
CA GLU A 260 -10.80 -22.81 -0.27
C GLU A 260 -11.04 -22.08 -1.59
N LEU A 261 -11.41 -20.79 -1.53
CA LEU A 261 -11.62 -19.97 -2.72
C LEU A 261 -10.41 -19.95 -3.65
N ILE A 262 -9.19 -19.73 -3.14
CA ILE A 262 -7.97 -19.75 -3.97
C ILE A 262 -7.77 -21.14 -4.59
N GLY A 263 -8.04 -22.21 -3.83
CA GLY A 263 -7.91 -23.58 -4.29
C GLY A 263 -8.84 -23.94 -5.46
N ASP A 264 -9.96 -23.23 -5.60
CA ASP A 264 -10.89 -23.37 -6.72
C ASP A 264 -10.49 -22.54 -7.96
N THR A 265 -9.39 -21.79 -7.89
CA THR A 265 -8.84 -21.02 -9.01
C THR A 265 -7.62 -21.69 -9.64
N ALA A 266 -7.21 -21.22 -10.82
CA ALA A 266 -5.95 -21.63 -11.43
C ALA A 266 -4.70 -20.95 -10.81
N LEU A 267 -4.87 -20.09 -9.80
CA LEU A 267 -3.76 -19.34 -9.19
C LEU A 267 -2.97 -20.23 -8.23
N HIS A 268 -1.65 -20.15 -8.34
CA HIS A 268 -0.78 -20.56 -7.24
C HIS A 268 -0.76 -19.49 -6.14
N PHE A 269 -0.29 -19.84 -4.95
CA PHE A 269 -0.13 -18.84 -3.90
C PHE A 269 1.09 -19.04 -3.01
N VAL A 270 1.55 -17.94 -2.42
CA VAL A 270 2.50 -17.92 -1.32
C VAL A 270 1.96 -17.03 -0.19
N GLY A 271 1.51 -17.68 0.88
CA GLY A 271 1.02 -17.00 2.08
C GLY A 271 2.05 -17.03 3.21
N SER A 272 1.79 -16.29 4.29
CA SER A 272 2.52 -16.44 5.56
C SER A 272 1.62 -16.93 6.69
N LEU A 273 2.22 -17.59 7.69
CA LEU A 273 1.53 -18.05 8.88
C LEU A 273 1.99 -17.29 10.12
N PRO A 274 1.09 -16.97 11.07
CA PRO A 274 1.48 -16.34 12.33
C PRO A 274 2.44 -17.25 13.11
N PRO A 275 3.68 -16.81 13.43
CA PRO A 275 4.62 -17.67 14.15
C PRO A 275 4.10 -18.18 15.51
N SER A 276 3.20 -17.44 16.19
CA SER A 276 2.58 -17.90 17.45
C SER A 276 1.90 -19.25 17.36
N ASP A 277 1.34 -19.56 16.20
CA ASP A 277 0.38 -20.66 16.06
C ASP A 277 1.12 -21.96 15.70
N HIS A 278 2.43 -21.87 15.48
CA HIS A 278 3.30 -22.95 15.06
C HIS A 278 4.59 -23.03 15.90
N PRO A 279 4.49 -23.19 17.24
CA PRO A 279 5.65 -23.26 18.13
C PRO A 279 6.59 -24.42 17.79
N ASP A 280 6.04 -25.52 17.26
CA ASP A 280 6.80 -26.68 16.77
C ASP A 280 7.76 -26.31 15.63
N LEU A 281 7.33 -25.47 14.69
CA LEU A 281 8.16 -25.00 13.58
C LEU A 281 9.24 -24.02 14.06
N LEU A 282 8.92 -23.21 15.08
CA LEU A 282 9.88 -22.29 15.70
C LEU A 282 10.90 -23.02 16.57
N ALA A 283 10.56 -24.16 17.16
CA ALA A 283 11.51 -24.96 17.93
C ALA A 283 12.63 -25.61 17.08
N VAL A 284 12.47 -25.67 15.75
CA VAL A 284 13.45 -26.29 14.86
C VAL A 284 14.81 -25.57 14.94
N PRO A 285 15.91 -26.30 15.20
CA PRO A 285 17.23 -25.71 15.40
C PRO A 285 17.85 -25.17 14.10
N LYS A 286 18.67 -24.13 14.21
CA LYS A 286 19.31 -23.41 13.08
C LYS A 286 20.18 -24.32 12.19
N ASN A 287 20.68 -25.45 12.69
CA ASN A 287 21.49 -26.40 11.91
C ASN A 287 20.68 -27.13 10.81
N ARG A 288 19.35 -27.21 10.93
CA ARG A 288 18.45 -27.75 9.90
C ARG A 288 18.24 -26.77 8.74
N TYR A 289 18.53 -25.49 8.93
CA TYR A 289 18.34 -24.48 7.91
C TYR A 289 19.52 -24.47 6.93
N ARG A 290 19.24 -24.45 5.64
CA ARG A 290 20.20 -24.34 4.54
C ARG A 290 20.17 -22.93 3.95
N ALA A 291 21.27 -22.49 3.35
CA ALA A 291 21.29 -21.21 2.64
C ALA A 291 20.27 -21.25 1.50
N VAL A 292 19.49 -20.17 1.34
CA VAL A 292 18.47 -20.09 0.27
C VAL A 292 19.13 -19.79 -1.07
N ASP A 293 19.81 -18.65 -1.14
CA ASP A 293 20.64 -18.23 -2.26
C ASP A 293 21.69 -17.27 -1.70
N ALA A 294 22.94 -17.71 -1.64
CA ALA A 294 24.00 -16.92 -1.01
C ALA A 294 24.34 -15.63 -1.78
N LYS A 295 24.03 -15.57 -3.08
CA LYS A 295 24.27 -14.39 -3.92
C LYS A 295 23.10 -13.41 -3.83
N ARG A 296 21.88 -13.90 -4.03
CA ARG A 296 20.66 -13.08 -4.03
C ARG A 296 20.22 -12.68 -2.63
N TYR A 297 20.41 -13.56 -1.65
CA TYR A 297 19.96 -13.36 -0.26
C TYR A 297 21.06 -13.72 0.76
N PRO A 298 22.14 -12.93 0.86
CA PRO A 298 23.23 -13.18 1.81
C PRO A 298 22.71 -13.34 3.25
N GLY A 299 23.11 -14.44 3.90
CA GLY A 299 22.73 -14.74 5.28
C GLY A 299 21.29 -15.25 5.49
N LEU A 300 20.47 -15.33 4.44
CA LEU A 300 19.15 -15.93 4.51
C LEU A 300 19.25 -17.45 4.47
N ARG A 301 18.65 -18.10 5.46
CA ARG A 301 18.57 -19.55 5.53
C ARG A 301 17.13 -20.00 5.63
N ALA A 302 16.81 -21.20 5.18
CA ALA A 302 15.49 -21.78 5.32
C ALA A 302 15.56 -23.29 5.55
N PHE A 303 14.51 -23.86 6.14
CA PHE A 303 14.23 -25.28 6.03
C PHE A 303 12.81 -25.48 5.49
N GLU A 304 12.60 -26.64 4.89
CA GLU A 304 11.32 -27.02 4.32
C GLU A 304 10.70 -28.16 5.11
N THR A 305 9.37 -28.14 5.20
CA THR A 305 8.57 -29.24 5.76
C THR A 305 7.19 -29.24 5.12
N LYS A 306 6.39 -30.27 5.40
CA LYS A 306 4.95 -30.27 5.14
C LYS A 306 4.19 -30.24 6.44
N LYS A 307 3.01 -29.62 6.43
CA LYS A 307 2.09 -29.57 7.57
C LYS A 307 0.67 -29.32 7.07
N VAL A 308 -0.31 -29.87 7.76
CA VAL A 308 -1.72 -29.54 7.51
C VAL A 308 -1.98 -28.10 7.96
N VAL A 309 -2.41 -27.26 7.03
CA VAL A 309 -2.78 -25.85 7.27
C VAL A 309 -4.15 -25.66 6.64
N PHE A 310 -5.13 -25.24 7.45
CA PHE A 310 -6.54 -25.11 7.03
C PHE A 310 -7.08 -26.38 6.35
N GLY A 311 -6.85 -27.55 6.96
CA GLY A 311 -7.39 -28.82 6.50
C GLY A 311 -6.65 -29.48 5.32
N VAL A 312 -5.71 -28.78 4.69
CA VAL A 312 -4.95 -29.28 3.53
C VAL A 312 -3.47 -29.43 3.88
N GLU A 313 -2.83 -30.51 3.46
CA GLU A 313 -1.36 -30.62 3.56
C GLU A 313 -0.71 -29.59 2.63
N ARG A 314 0.06 -28.67 3.21
CA ARG A 314 0.76 -27.61 2.47
C ARG A 314 2.27 -27.77 2.61
N ARG A 315 3.00 -27.26 1.63
CA ARG A 315 4.44 -27.08 1.73
C ARG A 315 4.74 -25.82 2.53
N LEU A 316 5.62 -25.93 3.51
CA LEU A 316 6.03 -24.82 4.36
C LEU A 316 7.52 -24.54 4.17
N VAL A 317 7.86 -23.25 4.06
CA VAL A 317 9.23 -22.74 4.02
C VAL A 317 9.41 -21.84 5.23
N VAL A 318 10.21 -22.30 6.19
CA VAL A 318 10.53 -21.50 7.37
C VAL A 318 11.89 -20.84 7.15
N THR A 319 11.87 -19.53 7.01
CA THR A 319 13.07 -18.72 6.78
C THR A 319 13.62 -18.21 8.11
N HIS A 320 14.94 -18.03 8.18
CA HIS A 320 15.64 -17.34 9.25
C HIS A 320 16.54 -16.26 8.64
N SER A 321 16.34 -15.00 9.04
CA SER A 321 17.18 -13.87 8.63
C SER A 321 17.70 -13.09 9.83
N GLN A 322 18.99 -12.76 9.81
CA GLN A 322 19.62 -12.01 10.91
C GLN A 322 19.01 -10.61 11.06
N ASN A 323 18.81 -9.89 9.95
CA ASN A 323 18.23 -8.54 9.97
C ASN A 323 16.84 -8.48 10.64
N LEU A 324 15.97 -9.48 10.40
CA LEU A 324 14.68 -9.55 11.10
C LEU A 324 14.87 -9.86 12.59
N GLY A 325 15.81 -10.74 12.91
CA GLY A 325 16.16 -11.08 14.29
C GLY A 325 16.67 -9.87 15.07
N ASP A 326 17.55 -9.07 14.48
CA ASP A 326 18.10 -7.86 15.11
C ASP A 326 16.99 -6.82 15.38
N LYS A 327 16.09 -6.61 14.42
CA LYS A 327 14.92 -5.72 14.60
C LYS A 327 14.00 -6.22 15.72
N GLN A 328 13.73 -7.52 15.77
CA GLN A 328 12.92 -8.13 16.83
C GLN A 328 13.60 -8.04 18.19
N SER A 329 14.93 -8.23 18.23
CA SER A 329 15.76 -8.02 19.43
C SER A 329 15.61 -6.60 19.95
N GLN A 330 15.87 -5.59 19.11
CA GLN A 330 15.76 -4.18 19.48
C GLN A 330 14.35 -3.82 19.97
N GLY A 331 13.30 -4.30 19.27
CA GLY A 331 11.92 -4.08 19.70
C GLY A 331 11.58 -4.73 21.05
N PHE A 332 12.11 -5.92 21.30
CA PHE A 332 11.96 -6.56 22.60
C PHE A 332 12.74 -5.85 23.70
N ASP A 333 13.94 -5.34 23.41
CA ASP A 333 14.75 -4.61 24.40
C ASP A 333 14.02 -3.37 24.92
N GLN A 334 13.28 -2.67 24.04
CA GLN A 334 12.40 -1.57 24.45
C GLN A 334 11.25 -2.03 25.35
N THR A 335 10.63 -3.17 25.01
CA THR A 335 9.55 -3.79 25.81
C THR A 335 10.07 -4.20 27.20
N LEU A 336 11.25 -4.81 27.24
CA LEU A 336 11.94 -5.24 28.45
C LEU A 336 12.32 -4.05 29.32
N ALA A 337 12.88 -2.98 28.74
CA ALA A 337 13.24 -1.76 29.46
C ALA A 337 12.01 -1.10 30.12
N LYS A 338 10.89 -1.02 29.39
CA LYS A 338 9.63 -0.49 29.92
C LYS A 338 9.13 -1.32 31.10
N ALA A 339 9.09 -2.65 30.97
CA ALA A 339 8.64 -3.55 32.04
C ALA A 339 9.55 -3.46 33.27
N ARG A 340 10.87 -3.43 33.09
CA ARG A 340 11.84 -3.27 34.18
C ARG A 340 11.65 -1.94 34.93
N ARG A 341 11.36 -0.84 34.22
CA ARG A 341 11.04 0.45 34.85
C ARG A 341 9.79 0.35 35.72
N GLN A 342 8.71 -0.24 35.19
CA GLN A 342 7.46 -0.41 35.95
C GLN A 342 7.64 -1.32 37.18
N LEU A 343 8.37 -2.43 37.05
CA LEU A 343 8.72 -3.29 38.19
C LEU A 343 9.61 -2.58 39.21
N GLY A 344 10.54 -1.73 38.77
CA GLY A 344 11.38 -0.90 39.63
C GLY A 344 10.57 0.11 40.44
N GLU A 345 9.62 0.80 39.79
CA GLU A 345 8.68 1.71 40.44
C GLU A 345 7.80 0.97 41.46
N LEU A 346 7.28 -0.20 41.11
CA LEU A 346 6.50 -1.06 42.02
C LEU A 346 7.35 -1.52 43.22
N SER A 347 8.56 -2.01 42.98
CA SER A 347 9.51 -2.43 44.01
C SER A 347 9.83 -1.30 44.98
N ALA A 348 10.13 -0.10 44.47
CA ALA A 348 10.42 1.08 45.29
C ALA A 348 9.20 1.53 46.11
N ARG A 349 7.99 1.39 45.56
CA ARG A 349 6.74 1.69 46.28
C ARG A 349 6.50 0.71 47.43
N LEU A 350 6.69 -0.59 47.19
CA LEU A 350 6.54 -1.63 48.22
C LEU A 350 7.60 -1.50 49.33
N ALA A 351 8.83 -1.13 48.99
CA ALA A 351 9.92 -0.94 49.94
C ALA A 351 9.64 0.14 51.01
N ARG A 352 8.74 1.10 50.75
CA ARG A 352 8.32 2.13 51.72
C ARG A 352 7.48 1.58 52.87
N GLY A 353 6.94 0.35 52.73
CA GLY A 353 6.16 -0.32 53.77
C GLY A 353 4.81 0.32 54.11
N ASN A 354 4.30 1.23 53.28
CA ASN A 354 3.05 1.96 53.52
C ASN A 354 1.94 1.59 52.52
N THR A 355 2.12 0.54 51.72
CA THR A 355 1.08 0.08 50.82
C THR A 355 -0.10 -0.49 51.61
N ARG A 356 -1.32 -0.16 51.17
CA ARG A 356 -2.57 -0.74 51.68
C ARG A 356 -3.11 -1.84 50.77
N ARG A 357 -2.44 -2.10 49.64
CA ARG A 357 -2.89 -3.10 48.67
C ARG A 357 -2.60 -4.51 49.22
N PRO A 358 -3.59 -5.41 49.24
CA PRO A 358 -3.36 -6.81 49.56
C PRO A 358 -2.50 -7.49 48.50
N ARG A 359 -1.94 -8.65 48.87
CA ARG A 359 -0.94 -9.38 48.09
C ARG A 359 -1.44 -9.74 46.68
N ASP A 360 -2.66 -10.22 46.57
CA ASP A 360 -3.35 -10.57 45.31
C ASP A 360 -3.40 -9.39 44.32
N GLN A 361 -3.67 -8.17 44.80
CA GLN A 361 -3.68 -6.98 43.93
C GLN A 361 -2.28 -6.62 43.43
N VAL A 362 -1.25 -6.84 44.25
CA VAL A 362 0.15 -6.63 43.84
C VAL A 362 0.58 -7.70 42.84
N GLU A 363 0.20 -8.96 43.04
CA GLU A 363 0.44 -10.05 42.10
C GLU A 363 -0.28 -9.80 40.76
N ALA A 364 -1.51 -9.29 40.77
CA ALA A 364 -2.23 -8.88 39.58
C ALA A 364 -1.54 -7.71 38.84
N GLU A 365 -0.97 -6.76 39.57
CA GLU A 365 -0.19 -5.66 38.98
C GLU A 365 1.10 -6.18 38.34
N ILE A 366 1.81 -7.12 38.99
CA ILE A 366 2.99 -7.79 38.43
C ILE A 366 2.61 -8.54 37.14
N ALA A 367 1.52 -9.33 37.19
CA ALA A 367 1.02 -10.05 36.03
C ALA A 367 0.63 -9.11 34.88
N ALA A 368 0.06 -7.94 35.18
CA ALA A 368 -0.24 -6.93 34.18
C ALA A 368 1.03 -6.32 33.54
N ILE A 369 2.08 -6.08 34.32
CA ILE A 369 3.38 -5.61 33.81
C ILE A 369 4.06 -6.67 32.93
N LEU A 370 3.93 -7.95 33.29
CA LEU A 370 4.50 -9.10 32.55
C LEU A 370 3.60 -9.62 31.42
N LYS A 371 2.40 -9.06 31.25
CA LYS A 371 1.44 -9.43 30.20
C LYS A 371 1.99 -9.32 28.77
N PRO A 372 2.82 -8.31 28.42
CA PRO A 372 3.43 -8.26 27.09
C PRO A 372 4.17 -9.55 26.75
N ARG A 373 4.06 -9.95 25.48
CA ARG A 373 4.49 -11.26 25.00
C ARG A 373 5.95 -11.54 25.38
N TRP A 374 6.21 -12.76 25.84
CA TRP A 374 7.52 -13.31 26.22
C TRP A 374 8.22 -12.73 27.45
N LEU A 375 7.72 -11.65 28.07
CA LEU A 375 8.35 -11.08 29.27
C LEU A 375 8.45 -12.10 30.41
N ALA A 376 7.40 -12.89 30.63
CA ALA A 376 7.39 -13.93 31.66
C ALA A 376 8.43 -15.05 31.43
N ARG A 377 8.99 -15.18 30.21
CA ARG A 377 10.08 -16.13 29.91
C ARG A 377 11.47 -15.56 30.22
N VAL A 378 11.57 -14.24 30.41
CA VAL A 378 12.84 -13.50 30.50
C VAL A 378 12.98 -12.76 31.83
N ILE A 379 11.87 -12.45 32.51
CA ILE A 379 11.85 -11.81 33.83
C ILE A 379 11.34 -12.81 34.86
N THR A 380 12.10 -12.97 35.94
CA THR A 380 11.62 -13.60 37.17
C THR A 380 11.26 -12.54 38.20
N THR A 381 10.16 -12.78 38.91
CA THR A 381 9.71 -11.92 40.02
C THR A 381 9.44 -12.78 41.25
N THR A 382 9.86 -12.31 42.41
CA THR A 382 9.57 -12.94 43.71
C THR A 382 8.97 -11.89 44.63
N LEU A 383 7.74 -12.12 45.08
CA LEU A 383 7.05 -11.28 46.06
C LEU A 383 7.07 -12.00 47.42
N THR A 384 7.69 -11.39 48.43
CA THR A 384 7.77 -11.90 49.81
C THR A 384 6.93 -11.02 50.76
N GLY A 385 6.65 -11.52 51.96
CA GLY A 385 5.83 -10.86 52.97
C GLY A 385 4.35 -11.29 52.91
N ASP A 386 3.70 -11.28 54.08
CA ASP A 386 2.32 -11.77 54.25
C ASP A 386 1.32 -10.64 54.48
N THR A 387 1.75 -9.54 55.12
CA THR A 387 0.93 -8.35 55.29
C THR A 387 1.29 -7.25 54.28
N PRO A 388 0.37 -6.33 53.93
CA PRO A 388 0.65 -5.26 52.96
C PRO A 388 1.93 -4.46 53.24
N ALA A 389 2.19 -4.09 54.49
CA ALA A 389 3.38 -3.31 54.87
C ALA A 389 4.70 -4.10 54.71
N GLU A 390 4.64 -5.43 54.78
CA GLU A 390 5.79 -6.32 54.67
C GLU A 390 6.08 -6.76 53.22
N LEU A 391 5.17 -6.50 52.28
CA LEU A 391 5.34 -6.91 50.90
C LEU A 391 6.65 -6.34 50.32
N ARG A 392 7.49 -7.21 49.75
CA ARG A 392 8.73 -6.84 49.05
C ARG A 392 8.82 -7.57 47.72
N LEU A 393 9.06 -6.81 46.65
CA LEU A 393 9.26 -7.35 45.32
C LEU A 393 10.76 -7.38 44.98
N SER A 394 11.23 -8.52 44.52
CA SER A 394 12.52 -8.64 43.83
C SER A 394 12.28 -9.13 42.40
N PHE A 395 13.08 -8.65 41.45
CA PHE A 395 12.97 -9.07 40.06
C PHE A 395 14.33 -9.08 39.36
N GLY A 396 14.46 -9.94 38.36
CA GLY A 396 15.69 -10.13 37.61
C GLY A 396 15.42 -10.51 36.16
N THR A 397 16.35 -10.18 35.28
CA THR A 397 16.35 -10.68 33.90
C THR A 397 17.16 -11.96 33.86
N GLN A 398 16.63 -13.02 33.26
CA GLN A 398 17.32 -14.28 33.02
C GLN A 398 18.03 -14.27 31.66
N PRO A 399 19.37 -14.19 31.61
CA PRO A 399 20.10 -14.17 30.34
C PRO A 399 19.89 -15.44 29.50
N GLN A 400 19.71 -16.59 30.18
CA GLN A 400 19.41 -17.86 29.52
C GLN A 400 18.02 -17.85 28.88
N GLY A 401 17.00 -17.34 29.58
CA GLY A 401 15.65 -17.18 29.04
C GLY A 401 15.62 -16.25 27.83
N ARG A 402 16.40 -15.17 27.86
CA ARG A 402 16.60 -14.27 26.72
C ARG A 402 17.25 -15.00 25.53
N SER A 403 18.37 -15.68 25.75
CA SER A 403 19.11 -16.37 24.69
C SER A 403 18.28 -17.50 24.05
N ALA A 404 17.53 -18.25 24.86
CA ALA A 404 16.63 -19.28 24.39
C ALA A 404 15.51 -18.69 23.52
N LEU A 405 14.91 -17.58 23.95
CA LEU A 405 13.87 -16.87 23.20
C LEU A 405 14.37 -16.41 21.83
N GLU A 406 15.57 -15.81 21.78
CA GLU A 406 16.17 -15.35 20.53
C GLU A 406 16.46 -16.51 19.57
N ALA A 407 17.00 -17.63 20.07
CA ALA A 407 17.29 -18.81 19.26
C ALA A 407 16.02 -19.48 18.72
N GLU A 408 14.95 -19.49 19.52
CA GLU A 408 13.67 -20.12 19.20
C GLU A 408 12.85 -19.27 18.23
N LEU A 409 12.72 -17.97 18.45
CA LEU A 409 11.71 -17.15 17.76
C LEU A 409 12.29 -16.15 16.77
N PHE A 410 13.42 -15.54 17.09
CA PHE A 410 13.85 -14.34 16.38
C PHE A 410 14.43 -14.67 15.01
N GLY A 411 14.15 -13.77 14.06
CA GLY A 411 14.56 -13.90 12.68
C GLY A 411 13.72 -14.87 11.87
N LYS A 412 12.77 -15.59 12.48
CA LYS A 412 11.98 -16.64 11.81
C LYS A 412 10.70 -16.11 11.19
N ARG A 413 10.40 -16.57 9.97
CA ARG A 413 9.11 -16.36 9.28
C ARG A 413 8.67 -17.66 8.63
N ILE A 414 7.37 -17.94 8.69
CA ILE A 414 6.77 -19.16 8.15
C ILE A 414 5.99 -18.79 6.89
N LEU A 415 6.41 -19.32 5.75
CA LEU A 415 5.71 -19.21 4.48
C LEU A 415 5.03 -20.56 4.18
N PHE A 416 3.90 -20.52 3.49
CA PHE A 416 3.21 -21.71 3.01
C PHE A 416 2.71 -21.52 1.59
N THR A 417 2.62 -22.61 0.83
CA THR A 417 2.29 -22.59 -0.59
C THR A 417 1.68 -23.92 -1.02
N ASP A 418 0.92 -23.88 -2.11
CA ASP A 418 0.47 -25.04 -2.89
C ASP A 418 1.52 -25.51 -3.92
N LYS A 419 2.49 -24.66 -4.27
CA LYS A 419 3.56 -25.00 -5.22
C LYS A 419 4.43 -26.15 -4.72
N THR A 420 4.58 -27.16 -5.56
CA THR A 420 5.46 -28.31 -5.30
C THR A 420 6.93 -27.92 -5.45
N ALA A 421 7.84 -28.79 -4.97
CA ALA A 421 9.28 -28.52 -4.97
C ALA A 421 9.90 -28.51 -6.37
N ASP A 422 9.30 -29.26 -7.30
CA ASP A 422 9.61 -29.30 -8.73
C ASP A 422 9.15 -28.03 -9.47
N VAL A 423 8.01 -27.46 -9.08
CA VAL A 423 7.50 -26.21 -9.67
C VAL A 423 8.29 -24.99 -9.19
N ALA A 424 8.59 -24.91 -7.89
CA ALA A 424 9.29 -23.76 -7.32
C ALA A 424 10.34 -24.18 -6.27
N PRO A 425 11.63 -23.90 -6.48
CA PRO A 425 12.62 -24.05 -5.42
C PRO A 425 12.39 -23.01 -4.31
N VAL A 426 12.97 -23.24 -3.13
CA VAL A 426 12.85 -22.32 -1.96
C VAL A 426 13.18 -20.88 -2.31
N ALA A 427 14.19 -20.66 -3.15
CA ALA A 427 14.60 -19.32 -3.57
C ALA A 427 13.48 -18.58 -4.34
N VAL A 428 12.65 -19.28 -5.10
CA VAL A 428 11.49 -18.71 -5.80
C VAL A 428 10.38 -18.37 -4.82
N ILE A 429 10.01 -19.29 -3.91
CA ILE A 429 9.00 -19.01 -2.86
C ILE A 429 9.39 -17.80 -2.01
N VAL A 430 10.68 -17.70 -1.67
CA VAL A 430 11.23 -16.55 -0.94
C VAL A 430 11.21 -15.28 -1.77
N ALA A 431 11.45 -15.36 -3.07
CA ALA A 431 11.42 -14.22 -3.98
C ALA A 431 10.00 -13.70 -4.17
N ASP A 432 9.04 -14.58 -4.39
CA ASP A 432 7.63 -14.24 -4.57
C ASP A 432 7.10 -13.47 -3.35
N TYR A 433 7.47 -13.88 -2.14
CA TYR A 433 7.00 -13.24 -0.90
C TYR A 433 7.70 -11.91 -0.55
N ARG A 434 8.89 -11.62 -1.10
CA ARG A 434 9.81 -10.62 -0.53
C ARG A 434 9.66 -9.20 -1.03
#